data_AF-A0A538MI45-F1
#
_entry.id   AF-A0A538MI45-F1
#
_cell.length_a   1.000
_cell.length_b   1.000
_cell.length_c   1.000
_cell.angle_alpha   90.00
_cell.angle_beta   90.00
_cell.angle_gamma   90.00
#
_symmetry.space_group_name_H-M   'P 1'
#
loop_
_entity.id
_entity.type
_entity.pdbx_description
1 polymer ?
#
loop_
_entity_poly.entity_id
_entity_poly.type
_entity_poly.pdbx_seq_one_letter_code
_entity_poly.pdbx_strand_id
1 'polypeptide(L)'
;MRLSARRLDPEFLQWFGLFGAALTWTLQLVIGFGVTIARCGPANAVLGVDVKAWELGLMATGVALALLAESAALSILWQTRNGDYGGPPPEGRRHFFALAASIGNVLFIVIIILSGTGAIVHEPCMQS
;
A
#
# COMPACT_ATOMS: atom_id res chain seq x y z
N MET A 1 -6.81 24.13 12.83
CA MET A 1 -5.48 24.00 12.20
C MET A 1 -5.69 23.78 10.71
N ARG A 2 -5.77 24.86 9.91
CA ARG A 2 -5.87 24.75 8.45
C ARG A 2 -4.46 24.47 7.95
N LEU A 3 -4.11 23.21 7.78
CA LEU A 3 -2.89 22.83 7.08
C LEU A 3 -2.98 23.48 5.70
N SER A 4 -2.13 24.47 5.48
CA SER A 4 -1.82 25.01 4.17
C SER A 4 -1.09 23.92 3.39
N ALA A 5 -1.82 22.87 3.01
CA ALA A 5 -1.37 21.95 1.98
C ALA A 5 -1.19 22.83 0.74
N ARG A 6 0.06 22.99 0.30
CA ARG A 6 0.36 23.28 -1.11
C ARG A 6 -0.66 22.51 -1.93
N ARG A 7 -1.39 23.17 -2.84
CA ARG A 7 -2.39 22.52 -3.69
C ARG A 7 -1.71 21.34 -4.39
N LEU A 8 -1.87 20.13 -3.84
CA LEU A 8 -1.45 18.91 -4.48
C LEU A 8 -2.39 18.74 -5.66
N ASP A 9 -1.84 18.47 -6.84
CA ASP A 9 -2.64 18.36 -8.05
C ASP A 9 -3.69 17.25 -7.85
N PRO A 10 -4.99 17.52 -8.08
CA PRO A 10 -6.05 16.53 -7.91
C PRO A 10 -5.81 15.27 -8.74
N GLU A 11 -5.17 15.42 -9.90
CA GLU A 11 -4.75 14.31 -10.74
C GLU A 11 -3.70 13.41 -10.06
N PHE A 12 -2.71 14.00 -9.40
CA PHE A 12 -1.71 13.23 -8.66
C PHE A 12 -2.34 12.47 -7.49
N LEU A 13 -3.20 13.12 -6.72
CA LEU A 13 -3.92 12.47 -5.61
C LEU A 13 -4.80 11.31 -6.08
N GLN A 14 -5.42 11.46 -7.25
CA GLN A 14 -6.22 10.40 -7.84
C GLN A 14 -5.38 9.18 -8.24
N TRP A 15 -4.27 9.40 -8.95
CA TRP A 15 -3.39 8.30 -9.37
C TRP A 15 -2.70 7.64 -8.17
N PHE A 16 -2.26 8.43 -7.19
CA PHE A 16 -1.69 7.93 -5.96
C PHE A 16 -2.71 7.13 -5.15
N GLY A 17 -3.94 7.62 -5.00
CA GLY A 17 -5.01 6.89 -4.32
C GLY A 17 -5.38 5.59 -5.03
N LEU A 18 -5.32 5.55 -6.37
CA LEU A 18 -5.66 4.36 -7.17
C LEU A 18 -4.59 3.26 -7.10
N PHE A 19 -3.31 3.63 -7.16
CA PHE A 19 -2.21 2.65 -7.29
C PHE A 19 -1.34 2.52 -6.05
N GLY A 20 -1.41 3.46 -5.10
CA GLY A 20 -0.47 3.55 -3.98
C GLY A 20 -0.42 2.29 -3.13
N ALA A 21 -1.57 1.78 -2.66
CA ALA A 21 -1.60 0.57 -1.85
C ALA A 21 -1.18 -0.68 -2.64
N ALA A 22 -1.61 -0.80 -3.91
CA ALA A 22 -1.28 -1.93 -4.79
C ALA A 22 0.24 -2.03 -5.07
N LEU A 23 0.87 -0.90 -5.41
CA LEU A 23 2.32 -0.83 -5.63
C LEU A 23 3.08 -1.11 -4.34
N THR A 24 2.61 -0.57 -3.22
CA THR A 24 3.21 -0.79 -1.90
C THR A 24 3.19 -2.27 -1.52
N TRP A 25 2.04 -2.93 -1.69
CA TRP A 25 1.93 -4.37 -1.46
C TRP A 25 2.85 -5.17 -2.39
N THR A 26 2.96 -4.78 -3.66
CA THR A 26 3.84 -5.45 -4.63
C THR A 26 5.31 -5.35 -4.19
N LEU A 27 5.76 -4.17 -3.73
CA LEU A 27 7.11 -3.98 -3.22
C LEU A 27 7.36 -4.81 -1.96
N GLN A 28 6.41 -4.83 -1.02
CA GLN A 28 6.49 -5.68 0.16
C GLN A 28 6.66 -7.16 -0.24
N LEU A 29 5.87 -7.64 -1.19
CA LEU A 29 5.93 -9.03 -1.67
C LEU A 29 7.29 -9.36 -2.29
N VAL A 30 7.77 -8.52 -3.22
CA VAL A 30 9.03 -8.75 -3.93
C VAL A 30 10.23 -8.70 -2.98
N ILE A 31 10.26 -7.70 -2.08
CA ILE A 31 11.36 -7.54 -1.13
C ILE A 31 11.33 -8.66 -0.08
N GLY A 32 10.16 -8.98 0.49
CA GLY A 32 10.03 -10.08 1.47
C GLY A 32 10.46 -11.44 0.88
N PHE A 33 10.10 -11.71 -0.38
CA PHE A 33 10.60 -12.89 -1.09
C PHE A 33 12.12 -12.88 -1.26
N GLY A 34 12.70 -11.75 -1.66
CA GLY A 34 14.16 -11.59 -1.79
C GLY A 34 14.89 -11.78 -0.47
N VAL A 35 14.37 -11.24 0.64
CA VAL A 35 14.90 -11.41 2.00
C VAL A 35 14.87 -12.87 2.42
N THR A 36 13.80 -13.59 2.11
CA THR A 36 13.68 -15.03 2.39
C THR A 36 14.73 -15.84 1.63
N ILE A 37 14.94 -15.57 0.33
CA ILE A 37 16.00 -16.21 -0.46
C ILE A 37 17.37 -15.88 0.11
N ALA A 38 17.63 -14.62 0.45
CA ALA A 38 18.92 -14.20 1.00
C ALA A 38 19.23 -14.91 2.32
N ARG A 39 18.21 -15.16 3.16
CA ARG A 39 18.33 -15.89 4.42
C ARG A 39 18.68 -17.37 4.22
N CYS A 40 18.04 -18.04 3.27
CA CYS A 40 18.26 -19.48 3.02
C CYS A 40 19.48 -19.76 2.13
N GLY A 41 20.04 -18.73 1.47
CA GLY A 41 21.21 -18.86 0.60
C GLY A 41 22.56 -18.62 1.31
N PRO A 42 23.69 -18.85 0.61
CA PRO A 42 25.03 -18.58 1.13
C PRO A 42 25.27 -17.10 1.42
N ALA A 43 24.45 -16.21 0.84
CA ALA A 43 24.47 -14.77 1.09
C ALA A 43 24.25 -14.40 2.56
N ASN A 44 23.51 -15.22 3.33
CA ASN A 44 23.27 -14.96 4.75
C ASN A 44 24.56 -14.99 5.59
N ALA A 45 25.55 -15.81 5.22
CA ALA A 45 26.83 -15.90 5.93
C ALA A 45 27.64 -14.59 5.85
N VAL A 46 27.40 -13.77 4.83
CA VAL A 46 28.09 -12.50 4.61
C VAL A 46 27.25 -11.31 5.07
N LEU A 47 25.92 -11.35 4.86
CA LEU A 47 25.02 -10.22 5.10
C LEU A 47 24.32 -10.23 6.47
N GLY A 48 24.23 -11.38 7.15
CA GLY A 48 23.58 -11.49 8.46
C GLY A 48 22.11 -11.02 8.44
N VAL A 49 21.32 -11.51 7.49
CA VAL A 49 19.96 -11.00 7.23
C VAL A 49 18.98 -11.45 8.33
N ASP A 50 18.37 -10.51 9.04
CA ASP A 50 17.27 -10.79 9.98
C ASP A 50 15.91 -10.61 9.30
N VAL A 51 15.26 -11.73 8.96
CA VAL A 51 13.96 -11.74 8.28
C VAL A 51 12.88 -11.05 9.11
N LYS A 52 12.87 -11.21 10.43
CA LYS A 52 11.81 -10.63 11.28
C LYS A 52 11.88 -9.11 11.29
N ALA A 53 13.08 -8.55 11.40
CA ALA A 53 13.29 -7.10 11.35
C ALA A 53 12.88 -6.52 9.99
N TRP A 54 13.23 -7.19 8.89
CA TRP A 54 12.83 -6.79 7.54
C TRP A 54 11.32 -6.83 7.34
N GLU A 55 10.66 -7.94 7.70
CA GLU A 55 9.20 -8.10 7.55
C GLU A 55 8.42 -7.09 8.40
N LEU A 56 8.86 -6.82 9.63
CA LEU A 56 8.28 -5.76 10.46
C LEU A 56 8.43 -4.38 9.80
N GLY A 57 9.61 -4.07 9.27
CA GLY A 57 9.87 -2.80 8.58
C GLY A 57 9.03 -2.64 7.32
N LEU A 58 8.93 -3.69 6.51
CA LEU A 58 8.13 -3.72 5.28
C LEU A 58 6.64 -3.59 5.59
N MET A 59 6.13 -4.34 6.57
CA MET A 59 4.74 -4.26 6.98
C MET A 59 4.38 -2.87 7.52
N ALA A 60 5.19 -2.31 8.44
CA ALA A 60 4.93 -1.00 9.02
C ALA A 60 4.95 0.11 7.95
N THR A 61 5.96 0.10 7.09
CA THR A 61 6.06 1.05 5.98
C THR A 61 4.92 0.86 4.98
N GLY A 62 4.56 -0.39 4.72
CA GLY A 62 3.51 -0.77 3.79
C GLY A 62 2.13 -0.27 4.25
N VAL A 63 1.79 -0.49 5.52
CA VAL A 63 0.56 0.03 6.12
C VAL A 63 0.54 1.56 6.08
N ALA A 64 1.65 2.23 6.42
CA ALA A 64 1.70 3.69 6.39
C ALA A 64 1.44 4.27 4.99
N LEU A 65 2.09 3.73 3.96
CA LEU A 65 1.90 4.17 2.58
C LEU A 65 0.49 3.84 2.05
N ALA A 66 -0.05 2.67 2.39
CA ALA A 66 -1.41 2.30 2.01
C ALA A 66 -2.47 3.19 2.68
N LEU A 67 -2.28 3.57 3.95
CA LEU A 67 -3.13 4.55 4.64
C LEU A 67 -3.04 5.95 4.00
N LEU A 68 -1.86 6.36 3.55
CA LEU A 68 -1.71 7.61 2.79
C LEU A 68 -2.47 7.53 1.46
N ALA A 69 -2.38 6.42 0.73
CA ALA A 69 -3.13 6.20 -0.50
C ALA A 69 -4.65 6.24 -0.24
N GLU A 70 -5.10 5.62 0.85
CA GLU A 70 -6.51 5.65 1.25
C GLU A 70 -6.97 7.05 1.61
N SER A 71 -6.18 7.81 2.36
CA SER A 71 -6.49 9.19 2.69
C SER A 71 -6.63 10.06 1.43
N ALA A 72 -5.83 9.79 0.38
CA ALA A 72 -5.94 10.47 -0.90
C ALA A 72 -7.25 10.11 -1.62
N ALA A 73 -7.61 8.83 -1.68
CA ALA A 73 -8.88 8.38 -2.26
C ALA A 73 -10.09 9.01 -1.54
N LEU A 74 -10.11 8.97 -0.20
CA LEU A 74 -11.16 9.58 0.61
C LEU A 74 -11.24 11.10 0.45
N SER A 75 -10.10 11.77 0.24
CA SER A 75 -10.09 13.22 -0.02
C SER A 75 -10.78 13.58 -1.33
N ILE A 76 -10.65 12.75 -2.37
CA ILE A 76 -11.32 12.94 -3.67
C ILE A 76 -12.82 12.62 -3.54
N LEU A 77 -13.18 11.55 -2.84
CA LEU A 77 -14.59 11.22 -2.55
C LEU A 77 -15.28 12.35 -1.80
N TRP A 78 -14.62 12.94 -0.80
CA TRP A 78 -15.20 14.05 -0.06
C TRP A 78 -15.36 15.30 -0.95
N GLN A 79 -14.38 15.60 -1.81
CA GLN A 79 -14.48 16.72 -2.75
C GLN A 79 -15.59 16.53 -3.79
N THR A 80 -15.84 15.28 -4.21
CA THR A 80 -16.81 14.95 -5.26
C THR A 80 -18.18 14.49 -4.73
N ARG A 81 -18.41 14.51 -3.40
CA ARG A 81 -19.63 13.96 -2.77
C ARG A 81 -20.95 14.61 -3.22
N ASN A 82 -20.89 15.85 -3.71
CA ASN A 82 -22.06 16.61 -4.15
C ASN A 82 -22.31 16.44 -5.65
N GLY A 83 -21.39 15.78 -6.37
CA GLY A 83 -21.53 15.48 -7.79
C GLY A 83 -22.40 14.25 -8.01
N ASP A 84 -23.17 14.24 -9.08
CA ASP A 84 -23.93 13.06 -9.50
C ASP A 84 -22.96 11.97 -9.99
N TYR A 85 -23.19 10.72 -9.56
CA TYR A 85 -22.38 9.56 -9.93
C TYR A 85 -22.41 9.31 -11.45
N GLY A 86 -23.53 9.65 -12.11
CA GLY A 86 -23.70 9.63 -13.56
C GLY A 86 -23.46 10.97 -14.25
N GLY A 87 -22.96 11.97 -13.51
CA GLY A 87 -22.77 13.33 -14.01
C GLY A 87 -21.71 13.42 -15.12
N PRO A 88 -21.74 14.50 -15.92
CA PRO A 88 -20.76 14.71 -16.98
C PRO A 88 -19.32 14.80 -16.40
N PRO A 89 -18.29 14.39 -17.16
CA PRO A 89 -16.90 14.58 -16.75
C PRO A 89 -16.61 16.07 -16.51
N PRO A 90 -15.70 16.41 -15.57
CA PRO A 90 -14.70 15.54 -14.93
C PRO A 90 -15.12 14.90 -13.59
N GLU A 91 -16.16 15.39 -12.92
CA GLU A 91 -16.42 15.03 -11.51
C GLU A 91 -16.92 13.58 -11.32
N GLY A 92 -17.90 13.13 -12.11
CA GLY A 92 -18.44 11.76 -12.00
C GLY A 92 -17.38 10.68 -12.22
N ARG A 93 -16.47 10.91 -13.18
CA ARG A 93 -15.33 10.01 -13.44
C ARG A 93 -14.37 9.93 -12.26
N ARG A 94 -14.08 11.07 -11.61
CA ARG A 94 -13.21 11.11 -10.43
C ARG A 94 -13.85 10.37 -9.24
N HIS A 95 -15.14 10.57 -9.02
CA HIS A 95 -15.87 9.90 -7.95
C HIS A 95 -15.86 8.37 -8.10
N PHE A 96 -16.16 7.84 -9.30
CA PHE A 96 -16.12 6.41 -9.58
C PHE A 96 -14.74 5.79 -9.28
N PHE A 97 -13.67 6.39 -9.81
CA PHE A 97 -12.32 5.89 -9.58
C PHE A 97 -11.88 6.01 -8.13
N ALA A 98 -12.28 7.08 -7.42
CA ALA A 98 -11.96 7.23 -6.01
C ALA A 98 -12.69 6.19 -5.14
N LEU A 99 -13.92 5.81 -5.49
CA LEU A 99 -14.64 4.72 -4.82
C LEU A 99 -13.94 3.37 -5.05
N ALA A 100 -13.62 3.06 -6.30
CA ALA A 100 -12.90 1.83 -6.64
C ALA A 100 -11.53 1.76 -5.96
N ALA A 101 -10.81 2.89 -5.93
CA ALA A 101 -9.54 3.04 -5.23
C ALA A 101 -9.70 2.77 -3.73
N SER A 102 -10.72 3.34 -3.07
CA SER A 102 -10.93 3.14 -1.64
C SER A 102 -11.18 1.67 -1.27
N ILE A 103 -12.06 1.00 -2.02
CA ILE A 103 -12.32 -0.43 -1.81
C ILE A 103 -11.03 -1.25 -2.04
N GLY A 104 -10.29 -0.94 -3.09
CA GLY A 104 -9.02 -1.61 -3.41
C GLY A 104 -7.95 -1.40 -2.34
N ASN A 105 -7.78 -0.17 -1.85
CA ASN A 105 -6.81 0.16 -0.81
C ASN A 105 -7.12 -0.56 0.50
N VAL A 106 -8.39 -0.61 0.92
CA VAL A 106 -8.80 -1.38 2.11
C VAL A 106 -8.41 -2.85 1.95
N LEU A 107 -8.67 -3.44 0.78
CA LEU A 107 -8.26 -4.81 0.49
C LEU A 107 -6.72 -4.96 0.58
N PHE A 108 -5.95 -4.06 -0.02
CA PHE A 108 -4.48 -4.14 0.03
C PHE A 108 -3.91 -3.92 1.43
N ILE A 109 -4.51 -3.06 2.26
CA ILE A 109 -4.12 -2.91 3.67
C ILE A 109 -4.27 -4.24 4.40
N VAL A 110 -5.41 -4.92 4.23
CA VAL A 110 -5.65 -6.23 4.83
C VAL A 110 -4.62 -7.24 4.33
N ILE A 111 -4.35 -7.29 3.03
CA ILE A 111 -3.35 -8.20 2.46
C ILE A 111 -1.94 -7.91 3.02
N ILE A 112 -1.52 -6.63 3.08
CA ILE A 112 -0.23 -6.21 3.64
C ILE A 112 -0.04 -6.73 5.07
N ILE A 113 -1.08 -6.59 5.90
CA ILE A 113 -1.05 -7.05 7.30
C ILE A 113 -1.01 -8.59 7.35
N LEU A 114 -1.86 -9.27 6.60
CA LEU A 114 -1.91 -10.73 6.59
C LEU A 114 -0.62 -11.35 6.05
N SER A 115 -0.06 -10.80 4.98
CA SER A 115 1.22 -11.25 4.41
C SER A 115 2.38 -11.00 5.38
N GLY A 116 2.47 -9.81 5.97
CA GLY A 116 3.53 -9.49 6.94
C GLY A 116 3.46 -10.34 8.21
N THR A 117 2.26 -10.50 8.78
CA THR A 117 2.07 -11.36 9.96
C THR A 117 2.38 -12.82 9.67
N GLY A 118 1.95 -13.35 8.52
CA GLY A 118 2.30 -14.71 8.08
C GLY A 118 3.81 -14.91 7.98
N ALA A 119 4.52 -13.94 7.39
CA ALA A 119 5.98 -14.01 7.24
C ALA A 119 6.73 -13.94 8.59
N ILE A 120 6.22 -13.20 9.57
CA ILE A 120 6.83 -13.08 10.90
C ILE A 120 6.67 -14.36 11.73
N VAL A 121 5.52 -15.04 11.61
CA VAL A 121 5.18 -16.24 12.39
C VAL A 121 5.86 -17.49 11.82
N HIS A 122 6.08 -17.55 10.51
CA HIS A 122 6.76 -18.68 9.88
C HIS A 122 8.28 -18.61 10.03
N GLU A 123 8.89 -19.74 10.38
CA GLU A 123 10.35 -19.89 10.39
C GLU A 123 10.82 -20.25 8.98
N PRO A 124 11.59 -19.37 8.30
CA PRO A 124 12.09 -19.67 6.97
C PRO A 124 13.15 -20.78 7.01
N CYS A 125 13.24 -21.55 5.91
CA CYS A 125 14.25 -22.59 5.66
C CYS A 125 14.09 -23.93 6.41
N MET A 126 12.90 -24.26 6.93
CA MET A 126 12.59 -25.56 7.57
C MET A 126 12.12 -26.65 6.59
N GLN A 127 12.26 -26.47 5.28
CA GLN A 127 11.93 -27.52 4.30
C GLN A 127 13.09 -28.51 4.22
N SER A 128 12.91 -29.68 4.86
CA SER A 128 13.75 -30.88 4.72
C SER A 128 13.72 -31.46 3.31
#